data_AF-A0A3C1S1N1-F1
#
_entry.id   AF-A0A3C1S1N1-F1
#
_cell.length_a   1.000
_cell.length_b   1.000
_cell.length_c   1.000
_cell.angle_alpha   90.00
_cell.angle_beta   90.00
_cell.angle_gamma   90.00
#
_symmetry.space_group_name_H-M   'P 1'
#
loop_
_entity.id
_entity.type
_entity.pdbx_description
1 polymer ?
#
loop_
_entity_poly.entity_id
_entity_poly.type
_entity_poly.pdbx_seq_one_letter_code
_entity_poly.pdbx_strand_id
1 'polypeptide(L)'
;MWENGELLAEAIDIICDMYNVNSLTIIANSNGGKASEVAMYEYDKHEKVKRVFALGTPYWGTFISDISQQSWFNWLWSVTGLNDGSATSTTYYCRDVIRPYFDNHPDNDPEKFYIIGGFGFSNGTTGIAPLMFISGSILYMQEGANDGVASYKSTLRPGANYLFEEGELGLDHVDIIYGQNVWKYIAPILRANKRESKYVLKKQIKKNNKVISDYQIVNSENKYEFLELDRSSSEGKLFVFHESKKRLLSLKSLDNKLIPNKYPESYEKSNFENHISIYNVVSKQKKITLTANSKYVAYLHQENKVRMIYEHYPLSNRIQIKFKNHNSDIASTRVTGVITRKTDLKGNSFSEETTIEEFTFNRDTSDFTLDISEFNEGVYSIFIFAVHDDFKRNIASGFTIGKLNSRSKDDDFYLGTIQDKIGFKLKARVINDYLNFKILKRNKENNDNFYNVDIYNINGKKVIHKARNIDDEIYKIRMVDLKAGVYIVQVRNRKFLKSFKILKN
;
A
#
# COMPACT_ATOMS: atom_id res chain seq x y z
N MET A 1 5.76 -2.33 -14.22
CA MET A 1 6.85 -3.32 -14.33
C MET A 1 6.73 -4.21 -15.55
N TRP A 2 5.51 -4.61 -15.95
CA TRP A 2 5.28 -5.47 -17.12
C TRP A 2 5.71 -4.79 -18.43
N GLU A 3 5.22 -3.57 -18.68
CA GLU A 3 5.66 -2.74 -19.82
C GLU A 3 7.18 -2.54 -19.83
N ASN A 4 7.79 -2.24 -18.68
CA ASN A 4 9.25 -2.10 -18.58
C ASN A 4 9.99 -3.41 -18.88
N GLY A 5 9.38 -4.57 -18.59
CA GLY A 5 9.95 -5.87 -18.87
C GLY A 5 9.89 -6.23 -20.35
N GLU A 6 8.79 -5.90 -21.03
CA GLU A 6 8.66 -5.99 -22.48
C GLU A 6 9.73 -5.14 -23.18
N LEU A 7 9.82 -3.86 -22.79
CA LEU A 7 10.80 -2.93 -23.34
C LEU A 7 12.25 -3.41 -23.08
N LEU A 8 12.50 -3.99 -21.90
CA LEU A 8 13.81 -4.58 -21.59
C LEU A 8 14.07 -5.83 -22.45
N ALA A 9 13.06 -6.66 -22.72
CA ALA A 9 13.21 -7.84 -23.57
C ALA A 9 13.59 -7.46 -25.01
N GLU A 10 12.96 -6.42 -25.57
CA GLU A 10 13.33 -5.86 -26.88
C GLU A 10 14.76 -5.30 -26.85
N ALA A 11 15.12 -4.55 -25.81
CA ALA A 11 16.46 -3.99 -25.66
C ALA A 11 17.55 -5.07 -25.57
N ILE A 12 17.25 -6.20 -24.91
CA ILE A 12 18.18 -7.35 -24.84
C ILE A 12 18.48 -7.89 -26.23
N ASP A 13 17.46 -8.09 -27.07
CA ASP A 13 17.65 -8.56 -28.46
C ASP A 13 18.51 -7.56 -29.25
N ILE A 14 18.14 -6.28 -29.23
CA ILE A 14 18.87 -5.22 -29.95
C ILE A 14 20.35 -5.18 -29.55
N ILE A 15 20.64 -5.26 -28.25
CA ILE A 15 22.02 -5.21 -27.73
C ILE A 15 22.79 -6.48 -28.13
N CYS A 16 22.18 -7.66 -27.99
CA CYS A 16 22.82 -8.92 -28.38
C CYS A 16 23.20 -8.92 -29.87
N ASP A 17 22.29 -8.46 -30.72
CA ASP A 17 22.51 -8.37 -32.16
C ASP A 17 23.56 -7.31 -32.53
N MET A 18 23.45 -6.11 -31.93
CA MET A 18 24.37 -5.00 -32.19
C MET A 18 25.82 -5.32 -31.83
N TYR A 19 26.04 -6.00 -30.71
CA TYR A 19 27.38 -6.36 -30.23
C TYR A 19 27.81 -7.78 -30.61
N ASN A 20 26.97 -8.52 -31.36
CA ASN A 20 27.19 -9.91 -31.76
C ASN A 20 27.55 -10.81 -30.56
N VAL A 21 26.75 -10.73 -29.50
CA VAL A 21 26.89 -11.54 -28.28
C VAL A 21 25.64 -12.36 -28.03
N ASN A 22 25.80 -13.57 -27.52
CA ASN A 22 24.65 -14.47 -27.25
C ASN A 22 23.93 -14.14 -25.94
N SER A 23 24.58 -13.41 -25.03
CA SER A 23 24.00 -13.03 -23.74
C SER A 23 24.67 -11.80 -23.15
N LEU A 24 23.98 -11.13 -22.23
CA LEU A 24 24.46 -9.96 -21.50
C LEU A 24 24.26 -10.11 -19.98
N THR A 25 24.80 -9.17 -19.21
CA THR A 25 24.54 -9.03 -17.77
C THR A 25 23.74 -7.77 -17.51
N ILE A 26 22.67 -7.90 -16.73
CA ILE A 26 21.81 -6.78 -16.35
C ILE A 26 22.26 -6.25 -14.98
N ILE A 27 22.35 -4.92 -14.86
CA ILE A 27 22.47 -4.24 -13.57
C ILE A 27 21.26 -3.33 -13.46
N ALA A 28 20.35 -3.64 -12.53
CA ALA A 28 19.06 -3.00 -12.44
C ALA A 28 18.79 -2.51 -11.02
N ASN A 29 18.31 -1.28 -10.91
CA ASN A 29 17.88 -0.70 -9.64
C ASN A 29 16.36 -0.80 -9.46
N SER A 30 15.92 -0.95 -8.21
CA SER A 30 14.52 -0.84 -7.82
C SER A 30 13.62 -1.75 -8.68
N ASN A 31 12.54 -1.22 -9.27
CA ASN A 31 11.64 -1.96 -10.14
C ASN A 31 12.30 -2.61 -11.38
N GLY A 32 13.50 -2.19 -11.78
CA GLY A 32 14.24 -2.82 -12.88
C GLY A 32 14.58 -4.29 -12.61
N GLY A 33 14.83 -4.68 -11.35
CA GLY A 33 15.10 -6.08 -11.01
C GLY A 33 13.88 -6.99 -11.19
N LYS A 34 12.65 -6.46 -11.01
CA LYS A 34 11.39 -7.14 -11.33
C LYS A 34 11.10 -7.14 -12.83
N ALA A 35 11.39 -6.03 -13.52
CA ALA A 35 11.32 -5.97 -14.98
C ALA A 35 12.27 -6.99 -15.64
N SER A 36 13.41 -7.28 -15.01
CA SER A 36 14.32 -8.33 -15.46
C SER A 36 13.69 -9.73 -15.40
N GLU A 37 12.91 -10.04 -14.34
CA GLU A 37 12.15 -11.30 -14.28
C GLU A 37 11.08 -11.37 -15.37
N VAL A 38 10.37 -10.26 -15.62
CA VAL A 38 9.40 -10.19 -16.72
C VAL A 38 10.10 -10.45 -18.05
N ALA A 39 11.18 -9.73 -18.36
CA ALA A 39 11.91 -9.92 -19.62
C ALA A 39 12.41 -11.36 -19.79
N MET A 40 13.01 -11.92 -18.74
CA MET A 40 13.58 -13.27 -18.78
C MET A 40 12.51 -14.35 -18.95
N TYR A 41 11.39 -14.26 -18.23
CA TYR A 41 10.45 -15.37 -18.08
C TYR A 41 9.14 -15.17 -18.85
N GLU A 42 8.59 -13.96 -18.89
CA GLU A 42 7.37 -13.67 -19.69
C GLU A 42 7.69 -13.54 -21.20
N TYR A 43 8.89 -13.04 -21.52
CA TYR A 43 9.32 -12.76 -22.89
C TYR A 43 10.50 -13.63 -23.36
N ASP A 44 10.72 -14.76 -22.69
CA ASP A 44 11.65 -15.83 -23.10
C ASP A 44 13.09 -15.34 -23.37
N LYS A 45 13.60 -14.44 -22.51
CA LYS A 45 14.98 -13.93 -22.59
C LYS A 45 15.94 -14.57 -21.61
N HIS A 46 15.52 -15.61 -20.87
CA HIS A 46 16.33 -16.20 -19.80
C HIS A 46 17.70 -16.72 -20.30
N GLU A 47 17.79 -17.29 -21.50
CA GLU A 47 19.06 -17.73 -22.13
C GLU A 47 19.96 -16.56 -22.57
N LYS A 48 19.37 -15.41 -22.91
CA LYS A 48 20.11 -14.19 -23.30
C LYS A 48 20.60 -13.38 -22.09
N VAL A 49 20.27 -13.79 -20.87
CA VAL A 49 20.69 -13.12 -19.64
C VAL A 49 21.59 -14.03 -18.82
N LYS A 50 22.87 -13.63 -18.71
CA LYS A 50 23.86 -14.39 -17.94
C LYS A 50 23.70 -14.19 -16.43
N ARG A 51 23.44 -12.95 -16.01
CA ARG A 51 23.30 -12.53 -14.60
C ARG A 51 22.43 -11.29 -14.49
N VAL A 52 21.82 -11.09 -13.33
CA VAL A 52 21.11 -9.88 -12.93
C VAL A 52 21.65 -9.41 -11.59
N PHE A 53 22.21 -8.21 -11.53
CA PHE A 53 22.51 -7.51 -10.28
C PHE A 53 21.32 -6.61 -9.93
N ALA A 54 20.56 -6.97 -8.90
CA ALA A 54 19.39 -6.25 -8.45
C ALA A 54 19.75 -5.36 -7.25
N LEU A 55 19.66 -4.04 -7.44
CA LEU A 55 20.08 -3.02 -6.49
C LEU A 55 18.83 -2.43 -5.81
N GLY A 56 18.55 -2.81 -4.55
CA GLY A 56 17.41 -2.29 -3.79
C GLY A 56 16.04 -2.70 -4.36
N THR A 57 15.95 -3.74 -5.18
CA THR A 57 14.69 -4.17 -5.81
C THR A 57 13.72 -4.75 -4.78
N PRO A 58 12.52 -4.18 -4.55
CA PRO A 58 11.53 -4.73 -3.61
C PRO A 58 10.79 -5.94 -4.23
N TYR A 59 11.41 -7.12 -4.24
CA TYR A 59 10.83 -8.36 -4.78
C TYR A 59 9.56 -8.79 -4.06
N TRP A 60 9.44 -8.46 -2.77
CA TRP A 60 8.24 -8.68 -1.96
C TRP A 60 7.35 -7.44 -1.82
N GLY A 61 7.62 -6.38 -2.60
CA GLY A 61 6.91 -5.12 -2.51
C GLY A 61 7.30 -4.30 -1.28
N THR A 62 6.70 -3.14 -1.09
CA THR A 62 7.05 -2.24 0.01
C THR A 62 5.81 -1.65 0.64
N PHE A 63 5.75 -1.58 1.96
CA PHE A 63 4.63 -0.96 2.68
C PHE A 63 4.38 0.49 2.26
N ILE A 64 5.42 1.21 1.81
CA ILE A 64 5.30 2.52 1.17
C ILE A 64 4.33 2.49 -0.02
N SER A 65 4.41 1.46 -0.85
CA SER A 65 3.51 1.31 -1.99
C SER A 65 2.09 0.95 -1.52
N ASP A 66 1.93 0.18 -0.44
CA ASP A 66 0.61 -0.12 0.12
C ASP A 66 -0.12 1.14 0.57
N ILE A 67 0.58 2.04 1.28
CA ILE A 67 0.01 3.32 1.72
C ILE A 67 -0.13 4.31 0.56
N SER A 68 0.73 4.25 -0.48
CA SER A 68 0.59 5.12 -1.66
C SER A 68 -0.70 4.87 -2.44
N GLN A 69 -1.25 3.65 -2.35
CA GLN A 69 -2.56 3.35 -2.94
C GLN A 69 -3.72 4.06 -2.24
N GLN A 70 -3.49 4.65 -1.07
CA GLN A 70 -4.50 5.39 -0.33
C GLN A 70 -4.58 6.85 -0.79
N SER A 71 -5.79 7.33 -1.12
CA SER A 71 -5.96 8.67 -1.70
C SER A 71 -5.41 9.79 -0.83
N TRP A 72 -5.50 9.65 0.49
CA TRP A 72 -5.06 10.64 1.48
C TRP A 72 -3.54 10.70 1.67
N PHE A 73 -2.80 9.71 1.16
CA PHE A 73 -1.33 9.64 1.25
C PHE A 73 -0.63 9.87 -0.09
N ASN A 74 -1.35 9.71 -1.21
CA ASN A 74 -0.79 9.76 -2.55
C ASN A 74 -0.06 11.07 -2.88
N TRP A 75 -0.45 12.20 -2.25
CA TRP A 75 0.25 13.48 -2.44
C TRP A 75 1.74 13.39 -2.07
N LEU A 76 2.11 12.62 -1.04
CA LEU A 76 3.50 12.48 -0.62
C LEU A 76 4.34 11.84 -1.72
N TRP A 77 3.75 10.90 -2.47
CA TRP A 77 4.41 10.17 -3.55
C TRP A 77 4.41 10.90 -4.87
N SER A 78 3.38 11.70 -5.15
CA SER A 78 3.34 12.55 -6.34
C SER A 78 4.49 13.55 -6.45
N VAL A 79 5.07 13.95 -5.31
CA VAL A 79 6.22 14.85 -5.23
C VAL A 79 7.54 14.15 -5.54
N THR A 80 7.58 12.81 -5.47
CA THR A 80 8.82 12.03 -5.49
C THR A 80 9.20 11.47 -6.85
N GLY A 81 8.25 11.45 -7.80
CA GLY A 81 8.40 10.69 -9.04
C GLY A 81 8.38 9.16 -8.88
N LEU A 82 8.26 8.64 -7.64
CA LEU A 82 8.16 7.20 -7.34
C LEU A 82 6.74 6.63 -7.54
N ASN A 83 5.83 7.44 -8.11
CA ASN A 83 4.45 7.02 -8.38
C ASN A 83 4.39 5.90 -9.42
N ASP A 84 5.28 5.96 -10.41
CA ASP A 84 5.27 5.07 -11.55
C ASP A 84 5.67 3.65 -11.13
N GLY A 85 4.71 2.73 -11.22
CA GLY A 85 4.88 1.34 -10.83
C GLY A 85 4.63 1.03 -9.35
N SER A 86 4.20 2.00 -8.54
CA SER A 86 3.83 1.76 -7.12
C SER A 86 2.74 0.70 -6.96
N ALA A 87 1.75 0.65 -7.88
CA ALA A 87 0.73 -0.39 -7.90
C ALA A 87 1.33 -1.81 -8.02
N THR A 88 2.36 -1.96 -8.86
CA THR A 88 3.11 -3.22 -9.05
C THR A 88 4.24 -3.45 -8.03
N SER A 89 4.29 -2.62 -6.99
CA SER A 89 5.27 -2.69 -5.89
C SER A 89 4.61 -2.82 -4.53
N THR A 90 3.29 -2.99 -4.47
CA THR A 90 2.60 -3.26 -3.21
C THR A 90 2.96 -4.64 -2.66
N THR A 91 3.01 -4.77 -1.34
CA THR A 91 3.43 -6.01 -0.67
C THR A 91 2.50 -7.16 -1.02
N TYR A 92 1.19 -6.88 -1.07
CA TYR A 92 0.17 -7.86 -1.38
C TYR A 92 0.21 -8.30 -2.85
N TYR A 93 0.45 -7.38 -3.81
CA TYR A 93 0.60 -7.75 -5.21
C TYR A 93 1.85 -8.60 -5.44
N CYS A 94 2.98 -8.18 -4.88
CA CYS A 94 4.22 -8.94 -5.00
C CYS A 94 4.09 -10.34 -4.37
N ARG A 95 3.47 -10.45 -3.20
CA ARG A 95 3.29 -11.71 -2.46
C ARG A 95 2.28 -12.68 -3.10
N ASP A 96 1.19 -12.16 -3.65
CA ASP A 96 0.04 -12.97 -4.08
C ASP A 96 0.01 -13.20 -5.60
N VAL A 97 0.67 -12.34 -6.38
CA VAL A 97 0.72 -12.44 -7.84
C VAL A 97 2.14 -12.73 -8.31
N ILE A 98 3.09 -11.85 -7.99
CA ILE A 98 4.42 -11.87 -8.64
C ILE A 98 5.28 -13.03 -8.16
N ARG A 99 5.43 -13.23 -6.86
CA ARG A 99 6.21 -14.35 -6.30
C ARG A 99 5.64 -15.69 -6.74
N PRO A 100 4.32 -15.99 -6.62
CA PRO A 100 3.78 -17.23 -7.13
C PRO A 100 3.97 -17.42 -8.64
N TYR A 101 3.96 -16.35 -9.43
CA TYR A 101 4.17 -16.41 -10.87
C TYR A 101 5.62 -16.75 -11.24
N PHE A 102 6.58 -15.93 -10.80
CA PHE A 102 7.98 -16.09 -11.20
C PHE A 102 8.72 -17.17 -10.42
N ASP A 103 8.44 -17.34 -9.12
CA ASP A 103 9.18 -18.32 -8.31
C ASP A 103 8.83 -19.77 -8.73
N ASN A 104 7.68 -19.99 -9.36
CA ASN A 104 7.23 -21.29 -9.89
C ASN A 104 7.30 -21.39 -11.43
N HIS A 105 7.89 -20.41 -12.12
CA HIS A 105 8.08 -20.48 -13.57
C HIS A 105 9.00 -21.67 -13.92
N PRO A 106 8.73 -22.45 -14.98
CA PRO A 106 9.56 -23.60 -15.35
C PRO A 106 11.03 -23.23 -15.59
N ASP A 107 11.26 -22.06 -16.18
CA ASP A 107 12.60 -21.54 -16.49
C ASP A 107 13.17 -20.64 -15.37
N ASN A 108 12.63 -20.70 -14.15
CA ASN A 108 13.13 -19.90 -13.04
C ASN A 108 14.58 -20.29 -12.67
N ASP A 109 15.51 -19.39 -12.99
CA ASP A 109 16.95 -19.49 -12.76
C ASP A 109 17.41 -18.57 -11.60
N PRO A 110 17.08 -18.87 -10.33
CA PRO A 110 17.36 -17.96 -9.22
C PRO A 110 18.84 -17.68 -8.98
N GLU A 111 19.72 -18.60 -9.35
CA GLU A 111 21.17 -18.46 -9.25
C GLU A 111 21.76 -17.39 -10.19
N LYS A 112 21.01 -16.93 -11.20
CA LYS A 112 21.42 -15.79 -12.05
C LYS A 112 21.30 -14.45 -11.32
N PHE A 113 20.54 -14.37 -10.21
CA PHE A 113 20.30 -13.13 -9.49
C PHE A 113 21.31 -12.91 -8.36
N TYR A 114 21.87 -11.70 -8.32
CA TYR A 114 22.76 -11.18 -7.28
C TYR A 114 22.10 -9.96 -6.65
N ILE A 115 21.74 -10.07 -5.38
CA ILE A 115 20.95 -9.08 -4.66
C ILE A 115 21.86 -8.21 -3.82
N ILE A 116 21.67 -6.90 -3.97
CA ILE A 116 22.32 -5.88 -3.17
C ILE A 116 21.21 -5.08 -2.49
N GLY A 117 20.95 -5.39 -1.21
CA GLY A 117 19.96 -4.70 -0.37
C GLY A 117 20.65 -3.71 0.55
N GLY A 118 20.20 -2.45 0.55
CA GLY A 118 20.68 -1.42 1.46
C GLY A 118 19.86 -1.35 2.76
N PHE A 119 20.40 -0.69 3.78
CA PHE A 119 19.67 -0.32 5.00
C PHE A 119 19.91 1.14 5.44
N GLY A 120 20.59 1.93 4.61
CA GLY A 120 21.09 3.25 4.97
C GLY A 120 20.10 4.39 4.72
N PHE A 121 18.79 4.21 4.94
CA PHE A 121 17.78 5.25 4.65
C PHE A 121 18.05 6.62 5.30
N SER A 122 18.85 6.67 6.36
CA SER A 122 19.28 7.90 7.05
C SER A 122 20.65 8.43 6.64
N ASN A 123 21.37 7.72 5.78
CA ASN A 123 22.77 7.98 5.44
C ASN A 123 22.93 8.58 4.03
N GLY A 124 21.83 8.93 3.39
CA GLY A 124 21.79 9.38 2.01
C GLY A 124 22.69 10.58 1.73
N THR A 125 23.43 10.55 0.62
CA THR A 125 24.35 11.63 0.23
C THR A 125 23.77 12.60 -0.81
N THR A 126 22.58 12.32 -1.33
CA THR A 126 21.98 13.07 -2.43
C THR A 126 20.99 14.16 -1.98
N GLY A 127 20.59 15.03 -2.91
CA GLY A 127 19.54 16.04 -2.67
C GLY A 127 18.16 15.44 -2.34
N ILE A 128 17.94 14.15 -2.63
CA ILE A 128 16.70 13.40 -2.32
C ILE A 128 16.85 12.42 -1.14
N ALA A 129 18.05 12.30 -0.56
CA ALA A 129 18.26 11.66 0.76
C ALA A 129 17.21 12.04 1.81
N PRO A 130 16.73 13.29 1.83
CA PRO A 130 15.74 13.63 2.82
C PRO A 130 14.41 12.89 2.61
N LEU A 131 13.95 12.72 1.36
CA LEU A 131 12.80 11.88 1.07
C LEU A 131 13.01 10.43 1.54
N MET A 132 14.19 9.86 1.28
CA MET A 132 14.56 8.51 1.72
C MET A 132 14.47 8.37 3.25
N PHE A 133 14.83 9.42 3.98
CA PHE A 133 14.65 9.45 5.43
C PHE A 133 13.16 9.38 5.84
N ILE A 134 12.28 10.13 5.16
CA ILE A 134 10.84 10.10 5.46
C ILE A 134 10.26 8.72 5.22
N SER A 135 10.43 8.24 4.00
CA SER A 135 9.86 6.97 3.56
C SER A 135 10.48 5.82 4.34
N GLY A 136 11.78 5.88 4.61
CA GLY A 136 12.47 4.89 5.42
C GLY A 136 12.08 4.89 6.89
N SER A 137 11.71 6.05 7.46
CA SER A 137 11.15 6.12 8.82
C SER A 137 9.79 5.41 8.91
N ILE A 138 8.94 5.54 7.88
CA ILE A 138 7.67 4.81 7.81
C ILE A 138 7.92 3.30 7.67
N LEU A 139 8.83 2.91 6.78
CA LEU A 139 9.20 1.51 6.60
C LEU A 139 9.82 0.92 7.85
N TYR A 140 10.62 1.68 8.59
CA TYR A 140 11.26 1.19 9.80
C TYR A 140 10.24 0.73 10.84
N MET A 141 9.12 1.45 10.98
CA MET A 141 8.04 1.07 11.90
C MET A 141 7.36 -0.25 11.49
N GLN A 142 7.22 -0.53 10.20
CA GLN A 142 6.43 -1.66 9.70
C GLN A 142 7.27 -2.89 9.31
N GLU A 143 8.43 -2.66 8.69
CA GLU A 143 9.26 -3.65 8.01
C GLU A 143 10.70 -3.70 8.55
N GLY A 144 11.12 -2.72 9.35
CA GLY A 144 12.45 -2.66 9.97
C GLY A 144 13.53 -2.06 9.05
N ALA A 145 14.73 -2.63 9.07
CA ALA A 145 15.88 -2.12 8.31
C ALA A 145 15.56 -1.97 6.81
N ASN A 146 15.83 -0.80 6.25
CA ASN A 146 15.40 -0.43 4.90
C ASN A 146 16.30 0.65 4.29
N ASP A 147 16.28 0.77 2.96
CA ASP A 147 17.08 1.76 2.22
C ASP A 147 16.34 3.08 1.96
N GLY A 148 15.13 3.24 2.49
CA GLY A 148 14.26 4.39 2.25
C GLY A 148 13.07 4.04 1.39
N VAL A 149 13.17 3.05 0.50
CA VAL A 149 12.05 2.64 -0.37
C VAL A 149 11.71 1.16 -0.22
N ALA A 150 12.71 0.31 0.03
CA ALA A 150 12.56 -1.12 0.22
C ALA A 150 13.19 -1.53 1.55
N SER A 151 12.47 -2.34 2.34
CA SER A 151 13.10 -3.05 3.45
C SER A 151 14.09 -4.08 2.94
N TYR A 152 15.19 -4.28 3.68
CA TYR A 152 16.21 -5.27 3.31
C TYR A 152 15.58 -6.64 3.03
N LYS A 153 14.65 -7.08 3.89
CA LYS A 153 13.91 -8.35 3.74
C LYS A 153 13.09 -8.40 2.46
N SER A 154 12.49 -7.28 2.05
CA SER A 154 11.75 -7.20 0.80
C SER A 154 12.66 -7.33 -0.43
N THR A 155 13.93 -6.94 -0.32
CA THR A 155 14.89 -7.08 -1.41
C THR A 155 15.32 -8.51 -1.71
N LEU A 156 15.05 -9.44 -0.80
CA LEU A 156 15.53 -10.80 -0.92
C LEU A 156 14.65 -11.59 -1.91
N ARG A 157 15.16 -11.80 -3.13
CA ARG A 157 14.56 -12.74 -4.09
C ARG A 157 14.81 -14.19 -3.65
N PRO A 158 13.79 -15.08 -3.63
CA PRO A 158 13.99 -16.48 -3.26
C PRO A 158 15.06 -17.19 -4.10
N GLY A 159 15.95 -17.92 -3.44
CA GLY A 159 17.00 -18.72 -4.08
C GLY A 159 18.18 -17.95 -4.68
N ALA A 160 18.14 -16.62 -4.67
CA ALA A 160 19.18 -15.77 -5.25
C ALA A 160 20.46 -15.72 -4.39
N ASN A 161 21.51 -15.11 -4.95
CA ASN A 161 22.76 -14.84 -4.24
C ASN A 161 22.65 -13.49 -3.51
N TYR A 162 22.76 -13.48 -2.19
CA TYR A 162 22.75 -12.24 -1.39
C TYR A 162 24.19 -11.79 -1.12
N LEU A 163 24.55 -10.57 -1.51
CA LEU A 163 25.92 -10.07 -1.32
C LEU A 163 26.19 -9.51 0.08
N PHE A 164 25.14 -9.21 0.82
CA PHE A 164 25.19 -8.57 2.13
C PHE A 164 24.11 -9.15 3.04
N GLU A 165 24.40 -9.25 4.34
CA GLU A 165 23.42 -9.47 5.40
C GLU A 165 22.65 -8.19 5.77
N GLU A 166 21.57 -8.35 6.54
CA GLU A 166 20.78 -7.23 7.07
C GLU A 166 21.69 -6.37 7.95
N GLY A 167 21.89 -5.10 7.59
CA GLY A 167 22.73 -4.18 8.36
C GLY A 167 24.19 -4.07 7.89
N GLU A 168 24.60 -4.70 6.79
CA GLU A 168 25.99 -4.59 6.29
C GLU A 168 26.20 -3.45 5.27
N LEU A 169 25.26 -3.23 4.34
CA LEU A 169 25.37 -2.18 3.32
C LEU A 169 24.59 -0.90 3.69
N GLY A 170 25.28 0.05 4.31
CA GLY A 170 24.70 1.30 4.83
C GLY A 170 24.36 2.37 3.80
N LEU A 171 23.87 2.00 2.62
CA LEU A 171 23.45 2.90 1.53
C LEU A 171 21.93 3.08 1.52
N ASP A 172 21.48 4.28 1.15
CA ASP A 172 20.07 4.53 0.83
C ASP A 172 19.72 4.04 -0.59
N HIS A 173 18.45 4.13 -0.96
CA HIS A 173 17.91 3.60 -2.21
C HIS A 173 18.48 4.29 -3.47
N VAL A 174 19.07 5.47 -3.31
CA VAL A 174 19.61 6.28 -4.40
C VAL A 174 21.12 6.12 -4.47
N ASP A 175 21.78 6.12 -3.32
CA ASP A 175 23.22 5.89 -3.19
C ASP A 175 23.62 4.53 -3.75
N ILE A 176 22.74 3.53 -3.65
CA ILE A 176 22.95 2.19 -4.20
C ILE A 176 23.02 2.16 -5.73
N ILE A 177 22.49 3.18 -6.41
CA ILE A 177 22.48 3.29 -7.89
C ILE A 177 23.86 3.70 -8.40
N TYR A 178 24.61 4.50 -7.63
CA TYR A 178 25.87 5.03 -8.09
C TYR A 178 26.95 3.96 -8.13
N GLY A 179 27.51 3.75 -9.32
CA GLY A 179 28.60 2.81 -9.54
C GLY A 179 29.78 3.01 -8.59
N GLN A 180 30.12 4.25 -8.22
CA GLN A 180 31.20 4.50 -7.24
C GLN A 180 30.99 3.80 -5.88
N ASN A 181 29.73 3.55 -5.49
CA ASN A 181 29.39 2.94 -4.22
C ASN A 181 29.32 1.41 -4.31
N VAL A 182 28.82 0.87 -5.43
CA VAL A 182 28.53 -0.56 -5.58
C VAL A 182 29.48 -1.34 -6.49
N TRP A 183 30.21 -0.67 -7.39
CA TRP A 183 31.01 -1.34 -8.43
C TRP A 183 32.13 -2.22 -7.87
N LYS A 184 32.73 -1.82 -6.74
CA LYS A 184 33.74 -2.63 -6.03
C LYS A 184 33.24 -4.01 -5.62
N TYR A 185 31.93 -4.19 -5.45
CA TYR A 185 31.30 -5.47 -5.12
C TYR A 185 30.86 -6.25 -6.36
N ILE A 186 30.45 -5.55 -7.42
CA ILE A 186 29.97 -6.14 -8.68
C ILE A 186 31.14 -6.63 -9.55
N ALA A 187 32.18 -5.80 -9.72
CA ALA A 187 33.27 -6.05 -10.65
C ALA A 187 34.02 -7.38 -10.40
N PRO A 188 34.31 -7.80 -9.14
CA PRO A 188 34.94 -9.10 -8.89
C PRO A 188 34.10 -10.28 -9.40
N ILE A 189 32.77 -10.21 -9.26
CA ILE A 189 31.84 -11.27 -9.69
C ILE A 189 31.75 -11.32 -11.22
N LEU A 190 31.80 -10.17 -11.88
CA LEU A 190 31.84 -10.08 -13.35
C LEU A 190 33.13 -10.70 -13.92
N ARG A 191 34.27 -10.48 -13.26
CA ARG A 191 35.60 -10.96 -13.69
C ARG A 191 35.83 -12.44 -13.40
N ALA A 192 35.17 -13.01 -12.40
CA ALA A 192 35.28 -14.43 -12.07
C ALA A 192 34.62 -15.29 -13.17
N ASN A 193 35.44 -15.90 -14.02
CA ASN A 193 34.97 -16.69 -15.17
C ASN A 193 34.52 -18.12 -14.83
N LYS A 194 34.70 -18.63 -13.60
CA LYS A 194 34.07 -19.87 -13.12
C LYS A 194 34.31 -20.10 -11.63
N ARG A 195 33.24 -20.60 -10.97
CA ARG A 195 33.10 -21.31 -9.68
C ARG A 195 32.95 -20.54 -8.36
N GLU A 196 31.85 -20.92 -7.71
CA GLU A 196 31.56 -21.00 -6.28
C GLU A 196 31.69 -19.69 -5.48
N SER A 197 30.65 -18.87 -5.51
CA SER A 197 30.45 -17.91 -4.42
C SER A 197 30.20 -18.68 -3.13
N LYS A 198 31.25 -18.77 -2.31
CA LYS A 198 31.24 -19.32 -0.94
C LYS A 198 30.41 -18.51 0.07
N TYR A 199 29.48 -17.69 -0.40
CA TYR A 199 28.50 -16.99 0.42
C TYR A 199 27.15 -17.08 -0.28
N VAL A 200 26.35 -18.06 0.10
CA VAL A 200 24.92 -18.03 -0.14
C VAL A 200 24.26 -18.38 1.19
N LEU A 201 23.87 -17.35 1.96
CA LEU A 201 22.80 -17.55 2.92
C LEU A 201 21.55 -17.90 2.12
N LYS A 202 21.32 -19.19 1.84
CA LYS A 202 20.04 -19.68 1.34
C LYS A 202 19.04 -19.61 2.50
N LYS A 203 18.59 -18.40 2.83
CA LYS A 203 17.53 -18.21 3.82
C LYS A 203 16.21 -18.39 3.09
N GLN A 204 15.46 -19.45 3.42
CA GLN A 204 14.05 -19.50 3.07
C GLN A 204 13.36 -18.33 3.77
N ILE A 205 12.90 -17.37 2.98
CA ILE A 205 12.14 -16.23 3.48
C ILE A 205 10.75 -16.77 3.82
N LYS A 206 10.40 -16.74 5.11
CA LYS A 206 9.03 -17.04 5.53
C LYS A 206 8.09 -16.01 4.92
N LYS A 207 7.12 -16.48 4.15
CA LYS A 207 6.00 -15.70 3.61
C LYS A 207 5.23 -15.09 4.79
N ASN A 208 5.45 -13.81 5.08
CA ASN A 208 4.68 -13.13 6.11
C ASN A 208 3.41 -12.55 5.48
N ASN A 209 2.30 -13.27 5.58
CA ASN A 209 1.00 -12.80 5.10
C ASN A 209 0.34 -11.81 6.08
N LYS A 210 1.05 -11.40 7.15
CA LYS A 210 0.48 -10.66 8.27
C LYS A 210 0.91 -9.21 8.24
N VAL A 211 -0.07 -8.32 8.33
CA VAL A 211 0.16 -6.90 8.63
C VAL A 211 -0.30 -6.67 10.06
N ILE A 212 0.59 -6.15 10.89
CA ILE A 212 0.32 -5.87 12.31
C ILE A 212 0.22 -4.35 12.47
N SER A 213 -0.80 -3.91 13.19
CA SER A 213 -0.99 -2.52 13.58
C SER A 213 -1.19 -2.40 15.09
N ASP A 214 -0.37 -1.55 15.68
CA ASP A 214 -0.47 -0.98 17.02
C ASP A 214 -0.60 0.56 16.94
N TYR A 215 -1.10 1.04 15.80
CA TYR A 215 -1.18 2.46 15.50
C TYR A 215 -2.56 2.89 14.99
N GLN A 216 -2.78 4.20 15.06
CA GLN A 216 -3.88 4.89 14.40
C GLN A 216 -3.34 5.85 13.36
N ILE A 217 -4.11 6.08 12.30
CA ILE A 217 -3.77 7.00 11.23
C ILE A 217 -4.90 8.02 11.09
N VAL A 218 -4.54 9.30 11.07
CA VAL A 218 -5.43 10.40 10.66
C VAL A 218 -4.72 11.26 9.61
N ASN A 219 -5.48 12.02 8.83
CA ASN A 219 -4.93 12.89 7.80
C ASN A 219 -5.69 14.22 7.70
N SER A 220 -5.03 15.21 7.12
CA SER A 220 -5.56 16.57 6.98
C SER A 220 -6.76 16.70 6.02
N GLU A 221 -7.00 15.74 5.12
CA GLU A 221 -8.16 15.80 4.22
C GLU A 221 -9.47 15.60 4.97
N ASN A 222 -9.42 15.05 6.20
CA ASN A 222 -10.56 14.97 7.09
C ASN A 222 -10.28 15.62 8.44
N LYS A 223 -10.45 16.95 8.51
CA LYS A 223 -10.32 17.75 9.74
C LYS A 223 -11.30 17.39 10.87
N TYR A 224 -12.22 16.45 10.64
CA TYR A 224 -13.21 15.99 11.63
C TYR A 224 -12.75 14.72 12.36
N GLU A 225 -11.57 14.21 12.01
CA GLU A 225 -10.94 13.08 12.69
C GLU A 225 -10.10 13.50 13.89
N PHE A 226 -10.00 12.57 14.82
CA PHE A 226 -9.18 12.69 16.01
C PHE A 226 -8.57 11.34 16.33
N LEU A 227 -7.35 11.38 16.85
CA LEU A 227 -6.69 10.22 17.43
C LEU A 227 -7.17 10.04 18.87
N GLU A 228 -7.09 8.82 19.39
CA GLU A 228 -7.55 8.54 20.75
C GLU A 228 -6.62 7.54 21.43
N LEU A 229 -6.02 7.90 22.57
CA LEU A 229 -5.26 6.95 23.37
C LEU A 229 -6.17 5.83 23.86
N ASP A 230 -5.71 4.59 23.75
CA ASP A 230 -6.37 3.45 24.36
C ASP A 230 -6.81 3.73 25.80
N ARG A 231 -7.93 3.15 26.24
CA ARG A 231 -8.50 3.41 27.57
C ARG A 231 -7.53 3.09 28.71
N SER A 232 -6.66 2.10 28.54
CA SER A 232 -5.63 1.73 29.52
C SER A 232 -4.31 2.51 29.38
N SER A 233 -4.21 3.43 28.40
CA SER A 233 -3.00 4.18 28.13
C SER A 233 -3.15 5.65 28.51
N SER A 234 -2.10 6.19 29.11
CA SER A 234 -1.95 7.63 29.37
C SER A 234 -0.97 8.29 28.39
N GLU A 235 -0.26 7.50 27.59
CA GLU A 235 0.78 7.95 26.68
C GLU A 235 0.76 7.25 25.33
N GLY A 236 1.38 7.89 24.34
CA GLY A 236 1.64 7.36 23.00
C GLY A 236 2.67 8.20 22.26
N LYS A 237 3.24 7.64 21.18
CA LYS A 237 4.17 8.35 20.29
C LYS A 237 3.42 8.79 19.04
N LEU A 238 3.42 10.07 18.76
CA LEU A 238 2.77 10.66 17.60
C LEU A 238 3.82 11.05 16.56
N PHE A 239 3.77 10.42 15.40
CA PHE A 239 4.55 10.78 14.22
C PHE A 239 3.66 11.57 13.28
N VAL A 240 4.08 12.77 12.88
CA VAL A 240 3.33 13.61 11.95
C VAL A 240 4.21 13.92 10.75
N PHE A 241 3.71 13.55 9.57
CA PHE A 241 4.32 13.77 8.27
C PHE A 241 3.66 14.98 7.61
N HIS A 242 4.45 15.94 7.12
CA HIS A 242 3.96 17.24 6.64
C HIS A 242 4.35 17.50 5.18
N GLU A 243 3.42 18.06 4.41
CA GLU A 243 3.68 18.53 3.03
C GLU A 243 4.63 19.74 3.04
N SER A 244 4.46 20.64 4.02
CA SER A 244 5.30 21.83 4.20
C SER A 244 6.36 21.64 5.28
N LYS A 245 7.47 22.38 5.18
CA LYS A 245 8.53 22.40 6.20
C LYS A 245 8.00 22.78 7.60
N LYS A 246 8.54 22.18 8.66
CA LYS A 246 8.10 22.21 10.07
C LYS A 246 8.08 23.62 10.62
N ARG A 247 9.05 24.44 10.21
CA ARG A 247 9.11 25.87 10.54
C ARG A 247 7.87 26.67 10.08
N LEU A 248 7.12 26.14 9.12
CA LEU A 248 5.89 26.75 8.59
C LEU A 248 4.63 26.11 9.18
N LEU A 249 4.76 25.08 10.03
CA LEU A 249 3.63 24.32 10.56
C LEU A 249 3.25 24.80 11.96
N SER A 250 1.96 25.15 12.15
CA SER A 250 1.38 25.28 13.49
C SER A 250 0.55 24.05 13.80
N LEU A 251 1.11 23.10 14.55
CA LEU A 251 0.35 21.96 15.08
C LEU A 251 -0.21 22.36 16.45
N LYS A 252 -1.55 22.42 16.56
CA LYS A 252 -2.23 22.65 17.83
C LYS A 252 -3.00 21.40 18.22
N SER A 253 -2.84 21.00 19.48
CA SER A 253 -3.78 20.10 20.14
C SER A 253 -4.72 20.96 20.98
N LEU A 254 -6.03 20.78 20.81
CA LEU A 254 -7.04 21.59 21.50
C LEU A 254 -6.95 21.45 23.03
N ASP A 255 -6.61 20.26 23.54
CA ASP A 255 -6.65 19.95 24.99
C ASP A 255 -5.40 19.24 25.54
N ASN A 256 -4.33 19.07 24.74
CA ASN A 256 -3.19 18.20 25.12
C ASN A 256 -1.84 18.89 25.06
N LYS A 257 -0.94 18.47 25.96
CA LYS A 257 0.47 18.84 25.93
C LYS A 257 1.20 17.92 24.95
N LEU A 258 1.47 18.42 23.75
CA LEU A 258 2.39 17.77 22.82
C LEU A 258 3.83 18.07 23.27
N ILE A 259 4.56 17.05 23.71
CA ILE A 259 5.96 17.20 24.12
C ILE A 259 6.81 16.79 22.92
N PRO A 260 7.45 17.74 22.21
CA PRO A 260 8.30 17.41 21.07
C PRO A 260 9.45 16.54 21.56
N ASN A 261 9.70 15.41 20.89
CA ASN A 261 10.94 14.69 21.09
C ASN A 261 12.07 15.43 20.38
N LYS A 262 13.19 15.62 21.09
CA LYS A 262 14.44 16.01 20.46
C LYS A 262 15.00 14.81 19.72
N TYR A 263 15.51 15.02 18.51
CA TYR A 263 16.31 14.01 17.85
C TYR A 263 17.65 13.84 18.61
N PRO A 264 18.32 12.68 18.54
CA PRO A 264 19.70 12.57 19.01
C PRO A 264 20.58 13.62 18.31
N GLU A 265 21.54 14.24 19.00
CA GLU A 265 22.38 15.36 18.50
C GLU A 265 23.05 15.08 17.13
N SER A 266 23.28 13.81 16.77
CA SER A 266 23.81 13.41 15.46
C SER A 266 22.88 13.71 14.28
N TYR A 267 21.60 13.98 14.52
CA TYR A 267 20.56 14.24 13.50
C TYR A 267 20.17 15.72 13.38
N GLU A 268 20.60 16.58 14.31
CA GLU A 268 20.33 18.03 14.31
C GLU A 268 20.94 18.78 13.11
N LYS A 269 21.79 18.13 12.31
CA LYS A 269 22.47 18.72 11.15
C LYS A 269 21.75 18.52 9.81
N SER A 270 20.65 17.77 9.74
CA SER A 270 19.97 17.48 8.46
C SER A 270 18.79 18.43 8.18
N ASN A 271 18.66 18.89 6.94
CA ASN A 271 17.57 19.80 6.49
C ASN A 271 16.15 19.21 6.60
N PHE A 272 15.98 17.94 7.06
CA PHE A 272 14.73 17.19 7.03
C PHE A 272 14.04 16.88 8.35
N GLU A 273 14.56 17.36 9.47
CA GLU A 273 13.71 17.62 10.65
C GLU A 273 12.48 18.48 10.32
N ASN A 274 12.48 19.12 9.14
CA ASN A 274 11.40 19.92 8.64
C ASN A 274 10.18 19.15 8.12
N HIS A 275 10.18 17.86 7.83
CA HIS A 275 8.97 17.21 7.25
C HIS A 275 8.35 16.14 8.13
N ILE A 276 9.03 15.78 9.23
CA ILE A 276 8.51 14.87 10.26
C ILE A 276 8.58 15.56 11.60
N SER A 277 7.52 15.43 12.39
CA SER A 277 7.51 15.83 13.79
C SER A 277 7.09 14.66 14.65
N ILE A 278 7.89 14.37 15.67
CA ILE A 278 7.64 13.31 16.63
C ILE A 278 7.30 13.95 17.97
N TYR A 279 6.19 13.54 18.56
CA TYR A 279 5.74 14.02 19.85
C TYR A 279 5.47 12.84 20.78
N ASN A 280 5.87 12.95 22.04
CA ASN A 280 5.23 12.18 23.09
C ASN A 280 3.92 12.87 23.42
N VAL A 281 2.84 12.08 23.40
CA VAL A 281 1.51 12.57 23.74
C VAL A 281 1.14 12.04 25.10
N VAL A 282 0.81 12.96 26.01
CA VAL A 282 0.23 12.64 27.32
C VAL A 282 -1.10 13.38 27.40
N SER A 283 -2.19 12.63 27.60
CA SER A 283 -3.54 13.21 27.61
C SER A 283 -4.40 12.64 28.72
N LYS A 284 -5.05 13.53 29.48
CA LYS A 284 -6.10 13.16 30.46
C LYS A 284 -7.44 12.88 29.78
N GLN A 285 -7.73 13.58 28.69
CA GLN A 285 -8.99 13.46 27.93
C GLN A 285 -8.93 12.34 26.86
N LYS A 286 -7.74 11.75 26.65
CA LYS A 286 -7.40 10.67 25.69
C LYS A 286 -7.60 11.02 24.21
N LYS A 287 -8.45 11.99 23.86
CA LYS A 287 -8.68 12.45 22.49
C LYS A 287 -7.65 13.49 22.08
N ILE A 288 -7.14 13.37 20.86
CA ILE A 288 -6.12 14.22 20.28
C ILE A 288 -6.61 14.69 18.91
N THR A 289 -6.99 15.96 18.85
CA THR A 289 -7.33 16.63 17.58
C THR A 289 -6.12 17.39 17.09
N LEU A 290 -5.80 17.24 15.81
CA LEU A 290 -4.67 17.92 15.17
C LEU A 290 -5.19 18.94 14.17
N THR A 291 -4.73 20.17 14.28
CA THR A 291 -4.94 21.20 13.25
C THR A 291 -3.60 21.66 12.73
N ALA A 292 -3.51 21.83 11.41
CA ALA A 292 -2.34 22.33 10.71
C ALA A 292 -2.75 23.26 9.57
N ASN A 293 -1.82 24.11 9.15
CA ASN A 293 -1.95 25.01 8.00
C ASN A 293 -1.40 24.41 6.69
N SER A 294 -1.02 23.12 6.68
CA SER A 294 -0.59 22.37 5.50
C SER A 294 -1.12 20.93 5.57
N LYS A 295 -1.03 20.16 4.48
CA LYS A 295 -1.44 18.76 4.51
C LYS A 295 -0.52 17.96 5.43
N TYR A 296 -1.12 17.02 6.16
CA TYR A 296 -0.39 16.11 7.02
C TYR A 296 -1.05 14.74 7.09
N VAL A 297 -0.25 13.77 7.52
CA VAL A 297 -0.69 12.45 7.94
C VAL A 297 -0.05 12.16 9.29
N ALA A 298 -0.83 11.72 10.26
CA ALA A 298 -0.35 11.48 11.61
C ALA A 298 -0.60 10.03 12.04
N TYR A 299 0.43 9.41 12.60
CA TYR A 299 0.45 8.07 13.14
C TYR A 299 0.59 8.15 14.66
N LEU A 300 -0.43 7.72 15.41
CA LEU A 300 -0.34 7.53 16.85
C LEU A 300 0.01 6.07 17.13
N HIS A 301 1.24 5.82 17.57
CA HIS A 301 1.75 4.51 17.91
C HIS A 301 1.68 4.28 19.42
N GLN A 302 1.20 3.10 19.82
CA GLN A 302 1.03 2.70 21.22
C GLN A 302 1.62 1.31 21.45
N GLU A 303 2.95 1.25 21.61
CA GLU A 303 3.72 0.03 21.85
C GLU A 303 3.16 -0.79 23.02
N ASN A 304 3.17 -2.13 22.88
CA ASN A 304 2.71 -3.09 23.89
C ASN A 304 1.21 -3.06 24.23
N LYS A 305 0.37 -2.43 23.41
CA LYS A 305 -1.09 -2.41 23.59
C LYS A 305 -1.81 -3.36 22.62
N VAL A 306 -3.12 -3.16 22.46
CA VAL A 306 -3.96 -3.94 21.56
C VAL A 306 -3.35 -3.88 20.16
N ARG A 307 -3.14 -5.06 19.55
CA ARG A 307 -2.61 -5.19 18.20
C ARG A 307 -3.68 -5.74 17.28
N MET A 308 -3.97 -5.03 16.21
CA MET A 308 -4.79 -5.49 15.11
C MET A 308 -3.92 -6.24 14.11
N ILE A 309 -4.35 -7.42 13.67
CA ILE A 309 -3.61 -8.28 12.75
C ILE A 309 -4.49 -8.57 11.55
N TYR A 310 -4.00 -8.22 10.37
CA TYR A 310 -4.60 -8.53 9.09
C TYR A 310 -3.94 -9.75 8.46
N GLU A 311 -4.75 -10.71 8.00
CA GLU A 311 -4.31 -11.88 7.24
C GLU A 311 -5.20 -12.05 6.00
N HIS A 312 -4.59 -12.22 4.83
CA HIS A 312 -5.29 -12.55 3.58
C HIS A 312 -5.12 -14.04 3.28
N TYR A 313 -6.23 -14.72 2.97
CA TYR A 313 -6.28 -16.13 2.56
C TYR A 313 -6.82 -16.24 1.12
N PRO A 314 -5.95 -16.15 0.09
CA PRO A 314 -6.37 -16.19 -1.31
C PRO A 314 -7.16 -17.45 -1.70
N LEU A 315 -6.79 -18.62 -1.13
CA LEU A 315 -7.43 -19.89 -1.49
C LEU A 315 -8.87 -20.02 -1.00
N SER A 316 -9.22 -19.31 0.08
CA SER A 316 -10.56 -19.32 0.66
C SER A 316 -11.32 -18.03 0.40
N ASN A 317 -10.81 -17.14 -0.47
CA ASN A 317 -11.36 -15.82 -0.74
C ASN A 317 -11.79 -15.08 0.54
N ARG A 318 -10.90 -15.05 1.53
CA ARG A 318 -11.22 -14.53 2.86
C ARG A 318 -10.14 -13.62 3.39
N ILE A 319 -10.58 -12.51 3.98
CA ILE A 319 -9.74 -11.65 4.81
C ILE A 319 -10.13 -11.87 6.26
N GLN A 320 -9.14 -11.92 7.15
CA GLN A 320 -9.34 -12.11 8.58
C GLN A 320 -8.63 -11.00 9.37
N ILE A 321 -9.33 -10.46 10.36
CA ILE A 321 -8.80 -9.52 11.35
C ILE A 321 -8.87 -10.15 12.73
N LYS A 322 -7.72 -10.16 13.41
CA LYS A 322 -7.60 -10.60 14.80
C LYS A 322 -7.11 -9.45 15.68
N PHE A 323 -7.45 -9.52 16.95
CA PHE A 323 -6.88 -8.65 17.97
C PHE A 323 -6.02 -9.47 18.93
N LYS A 324 -4.91 -8.89 19.38
CA LYS A 324 -4.06 -9.43 20.45
C LYS A 324 -3.88 -8.40 21.55
N ASN A 325 -3.49 -8.86 22.74
CA ASN A 325 -3.21 -8.00 23.90
C ASN A 325 -4.41 -7.12 24.29
N HIS A 326 -5.63 -7.67 24.24
CA HIS A 326 -6.85 -7.02 24.69
C HIS A 326 -7.38 -7.71 25.94
N ASN A 327 -7.99 -6.93 26.84
CA ASN A 327 -8.62 -7.43 28.07
C ASN A 327 -10.15 -7.42 28.01
N SER A 328 -10.69 -6.81 26.96
CA SER A 328 -12.12 -6.59 26.77
C SER A 328 -12.67 -7.51 25.68
N ASP A 329 -13.99 -7.74 25.72
CA ASP A 329 -14.69 -8.50 24.69
C ASP A 329 -14.64 -7.75 23.35
N ILE A 330 -13.95 -8.33 22.38
CA ILE A 330 -13.78 -7.75 21.07
C ILE A 330 -15.02 -7.88 20.19
N ALA A 331 -16.05 -8.66 20.58
CA ALA A 331 -17.27 -8.85 19.80
C ALA A 331 -18.03 -7.54 19.52
N SER A 332 -17.88 -6.54 20.39
CA SER A 332 -18.46 -5.20 20.22
C SER A 332 -17.64 -4.30 19.28
N THR A 333 -16.43 -4.72 18.89
CA THR A 333 -15.58 -3.96 17.98
C THR A 333 -16.23 -3.90 16.61
N ARG A 334 -16.35 -2.70 16.05
CA ARG A 334 -16.78 -2.55 14.67
C ARG A 334 -15.56 -2.48 13.75
N VAL A 335 -15.47 -3.41 12.81
CA VAL A 335 -14.37 -3.51 11.85
C VAL A 335 -14.90 -3.26 10.44
N THR A 336 -14.41 -2.21 9.79
CA THR A 336 -14.85 -1.79 8.45
C THR A 336 -13.65 -1.59 7.54
N GLY A 337 -13.73 -2.02 6.28
CA GLY A 337 -12.72 -1.82 5.25
C GLY A 337 -13.20 -0.91 4.14
N VAL A 338 -12.44 0.14 3.83
CA VAL A 338 -12.59 0.89 2.57
C VAL A 338 -11.73 0.18 1.54
N ILE A 339 -12.37 -0.46 0.57
CA ILE A 339 -11.73 -1.31 -0.44
C ILE A 339 -11.78 -0.58 -1.77
N THR A 340 -10.67 -0.45 -2.48
CA THR A 340 -10.63 0.16 -3.82
C THR A 340 -9.91 -0.78 -4.78
N ARG A 341 -10.58 -1.14 -5.86
CA ARG A 341 -9.98 -1.88 -6.97
C ARG A 341 -9.09 -0.93 -7.78
N LYS A 342 -7.80 -1.24 -7.87
CA LYS A 342 -6.77 -0.35 -8.43
C LYS A 342 -6.38 -0.72 -9.86
N THR A 343 -6.00 -1.98 -10.06
CA THR A 343 -5.54 -2.48 -11.36
C THR A 343 -6.03 -3.90 -11.60
N ASP A 344 -5.86 -4.39 -12.82
CA ASP A 344 -5.91 -5.83 -13.08
C ASP A 344 -4.62 -6.51 -12.59
N LEU A 345 -4.52 -7.82 -12.81
CA LEU A 345 -3.35 -8.61 -12.39
C LEU A 345 -2.08 -8.30 -13.20
N LYS A 346 -2.19 -7.68 -14.38
CA LYS A 346 -1.06 -7.19 -15.20
C LYS A 346 -0.73 -5.71 -14.91
N GLY A 347 -1.39 -5.09 -13.93
CA GLY A 347 -1.13 -3.71 -13.53
C GLY A 347 -1.79 -2.65 -14.42
N ASN A 348 -2.68 -3.04 -15.34
CA ASN A 348 -3.42 -2.07 -16.15
C ASN A 348 -4.45 -1.36 -15.28
N SER A 349 -4.52 -0.04 -15.41
CA SER A 349 -5.48 0.78 -14.68
C SER A 349 -6.87 0.72 -15.33
N PHE A 350 -7.92 0.79 -14.52
CA PHE A 350 -9.30 1.01 -14.98
C PHE A 350 -10.00 1.99 -14.04
N SER A 351 -11.28 2.30 -14.30
CA SER A 351 -12.05 3.20 -13.44
C SER A 351 -12.11 2.64 -12.01
N GLU A 352 -11.54 3.35 -11.04
CA GLU A 352 -11.51 2.92 -9.65
C GLU A 352 -12.93 2.58 -9.14
N GLU A 353 -13.06 1.41 -8.54
CA GLU A 353 -14.27 0.96 -7.87
C GLU A 353 -13.99 0.86 -6.37
N THR A 354 -14.52 1.81 -5.61
CA THR A 354 -14.42 1.80 -4.14
C THR A 354 -15.67 1.22 -3.53
N THR A 355 -15.55 0.32 -2.57
CA THR A 355 -16.63 -0.19 -1.72
C THR A 355 -16.24 -0.07 -0.25
N ILE A 356 -17.22 -0.16 0.63
CA ILE A 356 -17.03 -0.20 2.08
C ILE A 356 -17.71 -1.45 2.57
N GLU A 357 -16.94 -2.33 3.18
CA GLU A 357 -17.41 -3.59 3.70
C GLU A 357 -17.24 -3.63 5.22
N GLU A 358 -18.22 -4.22 5.89
CA GLU A 358 -18.17 -4.50 7.33
C GLU A 358 -17.77 -5.96 7.52
N PHE A 359 -16.82 -6.21 8.42
CA PHE A 359 -16.38 -7.56 8.71
C PHE A 359 -17.35 -8.20 9.71
N THR A 360 -17.63 -9.49 9.51
CA THR A 360 -18.51 -10.25 10.39
C THR A 360 -17.69 -10.87 11.53
N PHE A 361 -18.13 -10.67 12.77
CA PHE A 361 -17.50 -11.30 13.94
C PHE A 361 -17.90 -12.78 14.04
N ASN A 362 -16.92 -13.67 14.15
CA ASN A 362 -17.10 -15.07 14.44
C ASN A 362 -16.77 -15.34 15.92
N ARG A 363 -17.77 -15.81 16.67
CA ARG A 363 -17.63 -16.09 18.12
C ARG A 363 -16.72 -17.27 18.42
N ASP A 364 -16.71 -18.29 17.57
CA ASP A 364 -15.96 -19.53 17.81
C ASP A 364 -14.46 -19.30 17.65
N THR A 365 -14.07 -18.50 16.67
CA THR A 365 -12.66 -18.17 16.37
C THR A 365 -12.21 -16.85 16.98
N SER A 366 -13.13 -16.05 17.53
CA SER A 366 -12.88 -14.71 18.08
C SER A 366 -12.14 -13.80 17.08
N ASP A 367 -12.62 -13.79 15.85
CA ASP A 367 -12.05 -12.98 14.77
C ASP A 367 -13.13 -12.35 13.89
N PHE A 368 -12.70 -11.42 13.05
CA PHE A 368 -13.54 -10.73 12.10
C PHE A 368 -13.19 -11.19 10.70
N THR A 369 -14.18 -11.59 9.91
CA THR A 369 -13.95 -12.08 8.56
C THR A 369 -14.72 -11.29 7.52
N LEU A 370 -14.11 -11.11 6.35
CA LEU A 370 -14.76 -10.62 5.15
C LEU A 370 -14.59 -11.66 4.05
N ASP A 371 -15.72 -12.09 3.49
CA ASP A 371 -15.75 -12.89 2.26
C ASP A 371 -15.57 -11.95 1.06
N ILE A 372 -14.59 -12.28 0.22
CA ILE A 372 -14.25 -11.52 -0.99
C ILE A 372 -14.53 -12.32 -2.27
N SER A 373 -15.30 -13.40 -2.20
CA SER A 373 -15.64 -14.25 -3.35
C SER A 373 -16.42 -13.53 -4.45
N GLU A 374 -17.27 -12.57 -4.08
CA GLU A 374 -18.10 -11.78 -5.01
C GLU A 374 -17.35 -10.61 -5.68
N PHE A 375 -16.10 -10.37 -5.29
CA PHE A 375 -15.30 -9.32 -5.89
C PHE A 375 -14.70 -9.81 -7.22
N ASN A 376 -14.67 -8.92 -8.21
CA ASN A 376 -14.08 -9.22 -9.52
C ASN A 376 -12.57 -9.46 -9.43
N GLU A 377 -11.99 -10.16 -10.41
CA GLU A 377 -10.55 -10.34 -10.53
C GLU A 377 -9.79 -8.99 -10.46
N GLY A 378 -8.65 -8.94 -9.78
CA GLY A 378 -7.78 -7.77 -9.80
C GLY A 378 -7.08 -7.50 -8.48
N VAL A 379 -6.50 -6.30 -8.40
CA VAL A 379 -5.65 -5.86 -7.30
C VAL A 379 -6.36 -4.78 -6.51
N TYR A 380 -6.53 -5.02 -5.21
CA TYR A 380 -7.34 -4.18 -4.33
C TYR A 380 -6.48 -3.59 -3.22
N SER A 381 -6.56 -2.27 -3.04
CA SER A 381 -6.08 -1.63 -1.82
C SER A 381 -7.20 -1.65 -0.77
N ILE A 382 -6.87 -1.96 0.48
CA ILE A 382 -7.82 -1.92 1.60
C ILE A 382 -7.27 -1.05 2.72
N PHE A 383 -8.11 -0.17 3.24
CA PHE A 383 -7.84 0.58 4.46
C PHE A 383 -8.88 0.20 5.52
N ILE A 384 -8.42 -0.45 6.59
CA ILE A 384 -9.27 -1.08 7.60
C ILE A 384 -9.25 -0.25 8.86
N PHE A 385 -10.43 -0.11 9.45
CA PHE A 385 -10.69 0.65 10.65
C PHE A 385 -11.32 -0.29 11.67
N ALA A 386 -10.71 -0.37 12.84
CA ALA A 386 -11.30 -1.02 14.00
C ALA A 386 -11.63 0.05 15.04
N VAL A 387 -12.90 0.09 15.46
CA VAL A 387 -13.36 0.99 16.52
C VAL A 387 -14.00 0.15 17.61
N HIS A 388 -13.39 0.20 18.79
CA HIS A 388 -13.88 -0.38 20.04
C HIS A 388 -13.96 0.74 21.09
N ASP A 389 -14.70 0.53 22.18
CA ASP A 389 -14.80 1.50 23.27
C ASP A 389 -13.44 1.77 23.96
N ASP A 390 -12.54 0.79 23.89
CA ASP A 390 -11.23 0.87 24.55
C ASP A 390 -10.07 1.22 23.62
N PHE A 391 -10.22 1.10 22.31
CA PHE A 391 -9.13 1.33 21.36
C PHE A 391 -9.63 1.63 19.94
N LYS A 392 -8.75 2.25 19.15
CA LYS A 392 -8.91 2.37 17.69
C LYS A 392 -7.66 1.89 16.99
N ARG A 393 -7.81 1.21 15.86
CA ARG A 393 -6.67 0.77 15.03
C ARG A 393 -6.96 0.95 13.56
N ASN A 394 -5.88 1.17 12.81
CA ASN A 394 -5.92 1.28 11.35
C ASN A 394 -4.93 0.30 10.72
N ILE A 395 -5.30 -0.31 9.59
CA ILE A 395 -4.38 -1.06 8.74
C ILE A 395 -4.54 -0.56 7.31
N ALA A 396 -3.43 -0.16 6.68
CA ALA A 396 -3.34 0.01 5.24
C ALA A 396 -2.68 -1.23 4.65
N SER A 397 -3.34 -1.89 3.69
CA SER A 397 -2.81 -3.06 2.99
C SER A 397 -3.58 -3.26 1.67
N GLY A 398 -3.62 -4.49 1.20
CA GLY A 398 -4.41 -4.90 0.05
C GLY A 398 -4.47 -6.41 -0.10
N PHE A 399 -5.16 -6.82 -1.15
CA PHE A 399 -5.34 -8.21 -1.53
C PHE A 399 -5.49 -8.30 -3.05
N THR A 400 -5.40 -9.51 -3.57
CA THR A 400 -5.65 -9.80 -4.98
C THR A 400 -6.67 -10.91 -5.13
N ILE A 401 -7.43 -10.84 -6.20
CA ILE A 401 -8.38 -11.89 -6.61
C ILE A 401 -7.96 -12.35 -7.99
N GLY A 402 -7.95 -13.66 -8.18
CA GLY A 402 -7.43 -14.32 -9.37
C GLY A 402 -5.93 -14.61 -9.28
N LYS A 403 -5.39 -15.19 -10.36
CA LYS A 403 -3.98 -15.56 -10.50
C LYS A 403 -3.56 -15.30 -11.94
N LEU A 404 -2.30 -14.96 -12.14
CA LEU A 404 -1.72 -15.00 -13.49
C LEU A 404 -1.48 -16.47 -13.84
N ASN A 405 -1.97 -16.89 -14.99
CA ASN A 405 -1.59 -18.16 -15.59
C ASN A 405 -0.31 -17.92 -16.38
N SER A 406 0.70 -18.78 -16.18
CA SER A 406 1.88 -18.80 -17.06
C SER A 406 1.38 -19.04 -18.47
N ARG A 407 1.80 -18.19 -19.43
CA ARG A 407 1.49 -18.42 -20.85
C ARG A 407 1.84 -19.86 -21.20
N SER A 408 0.82 -20.66 -21.54
CA SER A 408 1.05 -21.77 -22.46
C SER A 408 1.48 -21.14 -23.80
N LYS A 409 2.27 -21.84 -24.62
CA LYS A 409 2.73 -21.30 -25.90
C LYS A 409 1.60 -20.94 -26.89
N ASP A 410 0.33 -21.17 -26.54
CA ASP A 410 -0.82 -21.11 -27.45
C ASP A 410 -1.93 -20.10 -27.07
N ASP A 411 -1.84 -19.36 -25.97
CA ASP A 411 -2.98 -18.53 -25.51
C ASP A 411 -2.90 -17.05 -25.94
N ASP A 412 -3.40 -16.77 -27.15
CA ASP A 412 -3.81 -15.44 -27.62
C ASP A 412 -5.30 -15.18 -27.31
N PHE A 413 -5.56 -14.04 -26.63
CA PHE A 413 -6.82 -13.28 -26.53
C PHE A 413 -8.10 -13.96 -26.01
N TYR A 414 -8.71 -13.36 -24.96
CA TYR A 414 -10.13 -12.95 -24.94
C TYR A 414 -10.38 -12.05 -23.70
N LEU A 415 -10.48 -10.73 -23.88
CA LEU A 415 -11.06 -9.82 -22.88
C LEU A 415 -12.53 -9.60 -23.24
N GLY A 416 -13.40 -10.42 -22.63
CA GLY A 416 -14.85 -10.26 -22.71
C GLY A 416 -15.30 -9.01 -21.94
N THR A 417 -15.77 -8.01 -22.67
CA THR A 417 -16.50 -6.87 -22.13
C THR A 417 -17.93 -7.29 -21.79
N ILE A 418 -18.30 -7.26 -20.51
CA ILE A 418 -19.71 -7.26 -20.11
C ILE A 418 -20.02 -5.91 -19.47
N GLN A 419 -20.73 -5.07 -20.23
CA GLN A 419 -21.10 -3.72 -19.88
C GLN A 419 -22.62 -3.61 -19.80
N ASP A 420 -23.21 -4.06 -18.69
CA ASP A 420 -24.59 -3.75 -18.32
C ASP A 420 -24.64 -3.20 -16.89
N LYS A 421 -24.29 -1.91 -16.75
CA LYS A 421 -24.41 -1.21 -15.47
C LYS A 421 -25.54 -0.18 -15.53
N ILE A 422 -26.52 -0.32 -14.62
CA ILE A 422 -27.41 0.78 -14.22
C ILE A 422 -26.51 1.98 -13.88
N GLY A 423 -26.70 3.11 -14.56
CA GLY A 423 -25.82 4.26 -14.36
C GLY A 423 -26.41 5.22 -13.32
N PHE A 424 -25.71 5.50 -12.24
CA PHE A 424 -25.98 6.66 -11.40
C PHE A 424 -24.90 7.72 -11.64
N LYS A 425 -25.30 8.99 -11.76
CA LYS A 425 -24.39 10.12 -11.82
C LYS A 425 -24.74 11.13 -10.75
N LEU A 426 -23.76 11.44 -9.90
CA LEU A 426 -23.85 12.52 -8.94
C LEU A 426 -23.91 13.87 -9.67
N LYS A 427 -24.83 14.77 -9.30
CA LYS A 427 -24.90 16.12 -9.91
C LYS A 427 -23.73 17.02 -9.49
N ALA A 428 -23.29 16.90 -8.24
CA ALA A 428 -22.17 17.68 -7.69
C ALA A 428 -21.45 16.88 -6.61
N ARG A 429 -20.11 16.88 -6.65
CA ARG A 429 -19.25 16.24 -5.63
C ARG A 429 -19.12 17.05 -4.35
N VAL A 430 -19.37 18.36 -4.41
CA VAL A 430 -19.46 19.23 -3.24
C VAL A 430 -20.94 19.48 -2.97
N ILE A 431 -21.40 19.19 -1.75
CA ILE A 431 -22.79 19.31 -1.34
C ILE A 431 -22.92 20.20 -0.10
N ASN A 432 -24.00 20.98 -0.06
CA ASN A 432 -24.47 21.60 1.18
C ASN A 432 -25.52 20.67 1.76
N ASP A 433 -26.81 20.95 1.64
CA ASP A 433 -27.83 20.20 2.39
C ASP A 433 -28.47 19.04 1.62
N TYR A 434 -28.15 18.90 0.33
CA TYR A 434 -28.76 17.89 -0.51
C TYR A 434 -27.74 17.15 -1.37
N LEU A 435 -27.86 15.84 -1.33
CA LEU A 435 -27.17 14.93 -2.21
C LEU A 435 -28.09 14.60 -3.39
N ASN A 436 -27.66 14.96 -4.60
CA ASN A 436 -28.49 14.84 -5.80
C ASN A 436 -27.88 13.85 -6.80
N PHE A 437 -28.64 12.82 -7.18
CA PHE A 437 -28.24 11.85 -8.21
C PHE A 437 -29.18 11.91 -9.40
N LYS A 438 -28.64 11.65 -10.60
CA LYS A 438 -29.40 11.36 -11.81
C LYS A 438 -29.24 9.88 -12.15
N ILE A 439 -30.35 9.21 -12.44
CA ILE A 439 -30.33 7.86 -13.02
C ILE A 439 -30.11 8.01 -14.53
N LEU A 440 -29.05 7.41 -15.06
CA LEU A 440 -28.65 7.50 -16.47
C LEU A 440 -29.29 6.42 -17.35
N LYS A 441 -29.54 5.22 -16.79
CA LYS A 441 -30.21 4.11 -17.50
C LYS A 441 -30.97 3.25 -16.48
N ARG A 442 -32.26 3.00 -16.74
CA ARG A 442 -33.03 1.96 -16.03
C ARG A 442 -32.95 0.67 -16.84
N ASN A 443 -32.65 -0.44 -16.18
CA ASN A 443 -32.76 -1.73 -16.82
C ASN A 443 -34.26 -2.08 -16.87
N LYS A 444 -34.87 -2.13 -18.07
CA LYS A 444 -36.32 -2.34 -18.23
C LYS A 444 -36.79 -3.69 -17.68
N GLU A 445 -35.87 -4.63 -17.45
CA GLU A 445 -36.15 -5.98 -16.93
C GLU A 445 -36.13 -6.08 -15.40
N ASN A 446 -35.70 -5.03 -14.67
CA ASN A 446 -35.70 -5.05 -13.20
C ASN A 446 -36.77 -4.09 -12.65
N ASN A 447 -37.84 -4.65 -12.07
CA ASN A 447 -38.82 -3.92 -11.26
C ASN A 447 -38.32 -3.57 -9.83
N ASP A 448 -37.05 -3.84 -9.51
CA ASP A 448 -36.48 -3.54 -8.19
C ASP A 448 -36.02 -2.07 -8.11
N ASN A 449 -36.96 -1.19 -7.81
CA ASN A 449 -36.71 0.24 -7.61
C ASN A 449 -36.29 0.57 -6.17
N PHE A 450 -36.04 -0.43 -5.31
CA PHE A 450 -35.63 -0.21 -3.94
C PHE A 450 -34.11 -0.07 -3.83
N TYR A 451 -33.65 1.10 -3.40
CA TYR A 451 -32.24 1.39 -3.22
C TYR A 451 -31.93 1.78 -1.79
N ASN A 452 -30.83 1.24 -1.27
CA ASN A 452 -30.21 1.69 -0.04
C ASN A 452 -29.13 2.71 -0.39
N VAL A 453 -29.20 3.86 0.25
CA VAL A 453 -28.16 4.88 0.24
C VAL A 453 -27.51 4.92 1.61
N ASP A 454 -26.30 4.38 1.67
CA ASP A 454 -25.46 4.36 2.84
C ASP A 454 -24.38 5.43 2.67
N ILE A 455 -24.12 6.19 3.75
CA ILE A 455 -23.12 7.25 3.74
C ILE A 455 -22.15 6.97 4.86
N TYR A 456 -20.89 6.95 4.48
CA TYR A 456 -19.78 6.65 5.35
C TYR A 456 -18.85 7.84 5.38
N ASN A 457 -18.24 8.12 6.52
CA ASN A 457 -17.06 8.98 6.51
C ASN A 457 -15.90 8.27 5.77
N ILE A 458 -14.81 8.98 5.50
CA ILE A 458 -13.64 8.37 4.85
C ILE A 458 -13.00 7.23 5.66
N ASN A 459 -13.37 7.11 6.93
CA ASN A 459 -12.92 6.04 7.82
C ASN A 459 -13.80 4.78 7.78
N GLY A 460 -14.60 4.62 6.72
CA GLY A 460 -15.51 3.49 6.59
C GLY A 460 -16.64 3.48 7.62
N LYS A 461 -16.79 4.53 8.45
CA LYS A 461 -17.87 4.59 9.43
C LYS A 461 -19.16 5.07 8.82
N LYS A 462 -20.16 4.19 8.80
CA LYS A 462 -21.53 4.53 8.45
C LYS A 462 -22.04 5.63 9.39
N VAL A 463 -22.47 6.74 8.80
CA VAL A 463 -23.02 7.91 9.49
C VAL A 463 -24.48 8.14 9.14
N ILE A 464 -24.92 7.75 7.94
CA ILE A 464 -26.32 7.84 7.52
C ILE A 464 -26.69 6.56 6.77
N HIS A 465 -27.90 6.06 7.01
CA HIS A 465 -28.57 5.04 6.22
C HIS A 465 -29.96 5.54 5.80
N LYS A 466 -30.27 5.46 4.50
CA LYS A 466 -31.60 5.75 3.97
C LYS A 466 -31.98 4.68 2.96
N ALA A 467 -33.13 4.04 3.14
CA ALA A 467 -33.68 3.08 2.20
C ALA A 467 -34.94 3.69 1.56
N ARG A 468 -35.02 3.74 0.22
CA ARG A 468 -36.19 4.29 -0.48
C ARG A 468 -36.39 3.66 -1.86
N ASN A 469 -37.65 3.68 -2.28
CA ASN A 469 -38.05 3.47 -3.65
C ASN A 469 -37.65 4.69 -4.51
N ILE A 470 -36.96 4.49 -5.64
CA ILE A 470 -36.53 5.58 -6.54
C ILE A 470 -37.32 5.50 -7.85
N ASP A 471 -38.44 6.22 -7.90
CA ASP A 471 -39.31 6.30 -9.07
C ASP A 471 -39.03 7.53 -9.97
N ASP A 472 -38.24 8.50 -9.48
CA ASP A 472 -37.88 9.74 -10.20
C ASP A 472 -36.53 9.67 -10.93
N GLU A 473 -36.35 10.46 -12.00
CA GLU A 473 -35.07 10.58 -12.71
C GLU A 473 -33.98 11.29 -11.89
N ILE A 474 -34.39 12.18 -10.98
CA ILE A 474 -33.52 12.97 -10.12
C ILE A 474 -33.88 12.68 -8.67
N TYR A 475 -32.94 12.08 -7.94
CA TYR A 475 -33.12 11.73 -6.55
C TYR A 475 -32.39 12.72 -5.63
N LYS A 476 -33.09 13.23 -4.60
CA LYS A 476 -32.54 14.16 -3.61
C LYS A 476 -32.61 13.56 -2.21
N ILE A 477 -31.49 13.51 -1.50
CA ILE A 477 -31.42 13.12 -0.09
C ILE A 477 -31.04 14.35 0.72
N ARG A 478 -31.81 14.64 1.76
CA ARG A 478 -31.52 15.71 2.72
C ARG A 478 -30.42 15.25 3.69
N MET A 479 -29.41 16.10 3.86
CA MET A 479 -28.13 15.81 4.51
C MET A 479 -27.84 16.80 5.66
N VAL A 480 -28.89 17.37 6.25
CA VAL A 480 -28.76 18.44 7.27
C VAL A 480 -28.05 17.95 8.52
N ASP A 481 -28.22 16.68 8.89
CA ASP A 481 -27.57 16.09 10.06
C ASP A 481 -26.10 15.70 9.79
N LEU A 482 -25.66 15.78 8.54
CA LEU A 482 -24.29 15.47 8.17
C LEU A 482 -23.40 16.68 8.45
N LYS A 483 -22.47 16.51 9.38
CA LYS A 483 -21.42 17.50 9.61
C LYS A 483 -20.62 17.70 8.33
N ALA A 484 -20.04 18.87 8.18
CA ALA A 484 -19.05 19.12 7.14
C ALA A 484 -17.93 18.05 7.18
N GLY A 485 -17.36 17.70 6.03
CA GLY A 485 -16.41 16.58 5.90
C GLY A 485 -16.42 15.86 4.56
N VAL A 486 -15.47 14.95 4.38
CA VAL A 486 -15.40 14.08 3.20
C VAL A 486 -16.12 12.76 3.51
N TYR A 487 -16.93 12.29 2.57
CA TYR A 487 -17.75 11.10 2.72
C TYR A 487 -17.72 10.22 1.48
N ILE A 488 -17.99 8.93 1.67
CA ILE A 488 -18.25 7.96 0.61
C ILE A 488 -19.74 7.64 0.69
N VAL A 489 -20.45 7.88 -0.42
CA VAL A 489 -21.83 7.46 -0.57
C VAL A 489 -21.86 6.17 -1.37
N GLN A 490 -22.50 5.15 -0.85
CA GLN A 490 -22.84 3.94 -1.58
C GLN A 490 -24.34 3.92 -1.90
N VAL A 491 -24.66 3.71 -3.17
CA VAL A 491 -26.01 3.45 -3.65
C VAL A 491 -26.05 1.98 -4.07
N ARG A 492 -26.91 1.19 -3.43
CA ARG A 492 -26.99 -0.25 -3.67
C ARG A 492 -28.43 -0.77 -3.79
N ASN A 493 -28.62 -1.77 -4.64
CA ASN A 493 -29.78 -2.65 -4.65
C ASN A 493 -29.28 -4.12 -4.71
N ARG A 494 -30.17 -5.09 -4.94
CA ARG A 494 -29.81 -6.52 -4.96
C ARG A 494 -28.75 -6.92 -6.01
N LYS A 495 -28.62 -6.18 -7.11
CA LYS A 495 -27.75 -6.52 -8.26
C LYS A 495 -26.72 -5.43 -8.57
N PHE A 496 -26.71 -4.34 -7.82
CA PHE A 496 -25.98 -3.14 -8.16
C PHE A 496 -25.39 -2.48 -6.92
N LEU A 497 -24.12 -2.09 -7.02
CA LEU A 497 -23.44 -1.27 -6.04
C LEU A 497 -22.64 -0.19 -6.78
N LYS A 498 -22.84 1.06 -6.40
CA LYS A 498 -22.03 2.18 -6.90
C LYS A 498 -21.69 3.15 -5.79
N SER A 499 -20.44 3.59 -5.80
CA SER A 499 -19.92 4.50 -4.79
C SER A 499 -19.52 5.85 -5.39
N PHE A 500 -19.64 6.90 -4.58
CA PHE A 500 -19.27 8.26 -4.91
C PHE A 500 -18.51 8.88 -3.73
N LYS A 501 -17.36 9.52 -4.00
CA LYS A 501 -16.71 10.40 -3.01
C LYS A 501 -17.34 11.80 -3.09
N ILE A 502 -17.75 12.33 -1.95
CA ILE A 502 -18.38 13.65 -1.82
C ILE A 502 -17.71 14.48 -0.72
N LEU A 503 -17.84 15.80 -0.81
CA LEU A 503 -17.45 16.78 0.20
C LEU A 503 -18.71 17.51 0.69
N LYS A 504 -18.97 17.52 1.99
CA LYS A 504 -20.00 18.33 2.65
C LYS A 504 -19.33 19.57 3.24
N ASN A 505 -19.80 20.75 2.84
CA ASN A 505 -19.32 22.03 3.38
C ASN A 505 -19.94 22.37 4.73
#